data_AF-A0AAP3AK47-F1
#
_entry.id   AF-A0AAP3AK47-F1
#
_cell.length_a   1.000
_cell.length_b   1.000
_cell.length_c   1.000
_cell.angle_alpha   90.00
_cell.angle_beta   90.00
_cell.angle_gamma   90.00
#
_symmetry.space_group_name_H-M   'P 1'
#
loop_
_entity.id
_entity.type
_entity.pdbx_description
1 polymer ?
#
loop_
_entity_poly.entity_id
_entity_poly.type
_entity_poly.pdbx_seq_one_letter_code
_entity_poly.pdbx_strand_id
1 'polypeptide(L)'
;MKLEEQMIRLITRLLFVWFIKQKHLVPDELFKKDRLSEILNDFNPESFSNGNYYNAILQNLFFATLNKAVIEREFVKLADKRDIKTRYRYSEMFKIAEEEVLNLFRPIPFLNGGLFECLDKEESTDGVKYHLDGFSRSDKKFPNGNLKHREFIPNVVFFGDDKNEGLIPLLERYNFTVEENVPNEVQVALDPELLGNVFENLLGAFNPETQESARKQSGSFYTPKEIVAYMVDESLIAFLENSLSFGEGQGEAIRQLFE
;
A
#
# COMPACT_ATOMS: atom_id res chain seq x y z
N MET A 1 0.85 -10.13 19.12
CA MET A 1 -0.39 -9.77 18.39
C MET A 1 -0.37 -8.36 17.80
N LYS A 2 -0.50 -7.25 18.56
CA LYS A 2 -0.67 -5.91 17.93
C LYS A 2 0.49 -5.46 17.03
N LEU A 3 1.75 -5.62 17.45
CA LEU A 3 2.90 -5.19 16.64
C LEU A 3 3.09 -6.04 15.39
N GLU A 4 2.90 -7.35 15.48
CA GLU A 4 3.01 -8.27 14.34
C GLU A 4 1.98 -7.95 13.27
N GLU A 5 0.72 -7.70 13.66
CA GLU A 5 -0.33 -7.27 12.73
C GLU A 5 0.00 -5.95 12.04
N GLN A 6 0.67 -5.02 12.73
CA GLN A 6 1.14 -3.76 12.16
C GLN A 6 2.25 -3.99 11.13
N MET A 7 3.21 -4.86 11.44
CA MET A 7 4.29 -5.24 10.53
C MET A 7 3.76 -5.95 9.28
N ILE A 8 2.81 -6.88 9.43
CA ILE A 8 2.18 -7.55 8.29
C ILE A 8 1.50 -6.51 7.39
N ARG A 9 0.69 -5.60 7.95
CA ARG A 9 0.07 -4.52 7.17
C ARG A 9 1.08 -3.66 6.43
N LEU A 10 2.18 -3.28 7.08
CA LEU A 10 3.26 -2.52 6.48
C LEU A 10 3.86 -3.25 5.28
N ILE A 11 4.23 -4.52 5.47
CA ILE A 11 4.85 -5.36 4.43
C ILE A 11 3.86 -5.54 3.27
N THR A 12 2.58 -5.84 3.54
CA THR A 12 1.55 -5.97 2.51
C THR A 12 1.37 -4.70 1.70
N ARG A 13 1.29 -3.53 2.37
CA ARG A 13 1.19 -2.23 1.69
C ARG A 13 2.41 -1.96 0.81
N LEU A 14 3.61 -2.25 1.31
CA LEU A 14 4.85 -2.06 0.56
C LEU A 14 4.94 -2.99 -0.65
N LEU A 15 4.58 -4.27 -0.50
CA LEU A 15 4.52 -5.24 -1.60
C LEU A 15 3.54 -4.80 -2.68
N PHE A 16 2.34 -4.36 -2.29
CA PHE A 16 1.36 -3.85 -3.24
C PHE A 16 1.89 -2.62 -3.98
N VAL A 17 2.50 -1.67 -3.25
CA VAL A 17 3.15 -0.49 -3.85
C VAL A 17 4.24 -0.90 -4.84
N TRP A 18 5.04 -1.92 -4.51
CA TRP A 18 6.08 -2.42 -5.40
C TRP A 18 5.52 -3.04 -6.67
N PHE A 19 4.39 -3.74 -6.57
CA PHE A 19 3.68 -4.28 -7.73
C PHE A 19 3.17 -3.18 -8.68
N ILE A 20 2.49 -2.16 -8.16
CA ILE A 20 2.01 -1.04 -8.99
C ILE A 20 3.16 -0.15 -9.51
N LYS A 21 4.32 -0.13 -8.83
CA LYS A 21 5.54 0.50 -9.35
C LYS A 21 5.99 -0.14 -10.66
N GLN A 22 5.90 -1.47 -10.81
CA GLN A 22 6.23 -2.13 -12.08
C GLN A 22 5.28 -1.79 -13.22
N LYS A 23 4.05 -1.35 -12.90
CA LYS A 23 3.12 -0.76 -13.87
C LYS A 23 3.47 0.68 -14.25
N HIS A 24 4.60 1.20 -13.78
CA HIS A 24 5.01 2.60 -13.94
C HIS A 24 4.00 3.61 -13.36
N LEU A 25 3.19 3.17 -12.38
CA LEU A 25 2.22 4.02 -11.68
C LEU A 25 2.84 4.71 -10.46
N VAL A 26 4.00 4.25 -9.98
CA VAL A 26 4.74 4.85 -8.87
C VAL A 26 6.13 5.23 -9.35
N PRO A 27 6.59 6.48 -9.14
CA PRO A 27 7.93 6.90 -9.53
C PRO A 27 9.02 6.10 -8.83
N ASP A 28 9.99 5.62 -9.59
CA ASP A 28 11.16 4.91 -9.06
C ASP A 28 12.00 5.76 -8.11
N GLU A 29 11.97 7.08 -8.28
CA GLU A 29 12.71 8.04 -7.46
C GLU A 29 12.36 7.93 -5.97
N LEU A 30 11.15 7.46 -5.65
CA LEU A 30 10.70 7.24 -4.27
C LEU A 30 11.42 6.07 -3.58
N PHE A 31 12.21 5.26 -4.30
CA PHE A 31 12.87 4.07 -3.75
C PHE A 31 14.40 4.10 -3.92
N LYS A 32 14.94 5.06 -4.68
CA LYS A 32 16.38 5.14 -4.97
C LYS A 32 17.13 5.98 -3.94
N LYS A 33 18.16 5.42 -3.31
CA LYS A 33 18.97 6.08 -2.25
C LYS A 33 19.48 7.46 -2.67
N ASP A 34 19.99 7.59 -3.89
CA ASP A 34 20.55 8.85 -4.40
C ASP A 34 19.47 9.93 -4.54
N ARG A 35 18.31 9.56 -5.09
CA ARG A 35 17.16 10.46 -5.26
C ARG A 35 16.57 10.85 -3.90
N LEU A 36 16.45 9.90 -2.98
CA LEU A 36 15.99 10.16 -1.61
C LEU A 36 16.91 11.13 -0.87
N SER A 37 18.22 11.07 -1.12
CA SER A 37 19.20 12.00 -0.55
C SER A 37 19.02 13.43 -1.06
N GLU A 38 18.48 13.62 -2.26
CA GLU A 38 18.17 14.93 -2.82
C GLU A 38 16.87 15.52 -2.27
N ILE A 39 15.86 14.68 -1.97
CA ILE A 39 14.53 15.16 -1.57
C ILE A 39 14.31 15.22 -0.04
N LEU A 40 15.03 14.44 0.76
CA LEU A 40 14.85 14.35 2.21
C LEU A 40 15.99 15.01 3.00
N ASN A 41 15.64 15.68 4.10
CA ASN A 41 16.58 16.25 5.06
C ASN A 41 17.31 15.13 5.83
N ASP A 42 18.63 15.22 5.91
CA ASP A 42 19.51 14.31 6.66
C ASP A 42 19.25 12.81 6.41
N PHE A 43 18.86 12.46 5.18
CA PHE A 43 18.61 11.06 4.82
C PHE A 43 19.88 10.23 4.92
N ASN A 44 19.82 9.20 5.77
CA ASN A 44 20.83 8.18 5.90
C ASN A 44 20.14 6.81 5.78
N PRO A 45 20.42 6.03 4.72
CA PRO A 45 19.77 4.73 4.50
C PRO A 45 20.10 3.70 5.60
N GLU A 46 21.28 3.77 6.21
CA GLU A 46 21.77 2.79 7.21
C GLU A 46 21.45 3.20 8.65
N SER A 47 20.61 4.23 8.83
CA SER A 47 20.35 4.79 10.15
C SER A 47 19.37 3.92 10.96
N PHE A 48 19.77 3.63 12.20
CA PHE A 48 18.94 3.03 13.24
C PHE A 48 18.06 4.06 13.99
N SER A 49 18.37 5.35 13.86
CA SER A 49 17.75 6.44 14.61
C SER A 49 17.01 7.45 13.75
N ASN A 50 17.16 7.39 12.42
CA ASN A 50 16.41 8.18 11.46
C ASN A 50 15.39 7.27 10.75
N GLY A 51 14.12 7.70 10.70
CA GLY A 51 13.00 7.02 10.05
C GLY A 51 12.26 7.90 9.05
N ASN A 52 12.92 8.96 8.56
CA ASN A 52 12.32 9.93 7.65
C ASN A 52 11.80 9.29 6.35
N TYR A 53 12.37 8.18 5.90
CA TYR A 53 11.84 7.48 4.73
C TYR A 53 10.42 6.97 4.96
N TYR A 54 10.16 6.30 6.09
CA TYR A 54 8.82 5.84 6.38
C TYR A 54 7.85 7.01 6.57
N ASN A 55 8.20 7.99 7.41
CA ASN A 55 7.27 9.07 7.75
C ASN A 55 7.00 10.04 6.58
N ALA A 56 8.03 10.43 5.84
CA ALA A 56 7.89 11.39 4.75
C ALA A 56 7.43 10.73 3.44
N ILE A 57 7.92 9.53 3.12
CA ILE A 57 7.61 8.85 1.84
C ILE A 57 6.47 7.85 2.01
N LEU A 58 6.70 6.75 2.72
CA LEU A 58 5.74 5.63 2.72
C LEU A 58 4.41 5.96 3.42
N GLN A 59 4.44 6.69 4.52
CA GLN A 59 3.23 7.09 5.23
C GLN A 59 2.38 8.05 4.38
N ASN A 60 2.99 9.04 3.73
CA ASN A 60 2.26 9.91 2.79
C ASN A 60 1.77 9.14 1.55
N LEU A 61 2.57 8.19 1.04
CA LEU A 61 2.19 7.32 -0.06
C LEU A 61 0.93 6.51 0.25
N PHE A 62 0.93 5.82 1.40
CA PHE A 62 -0.19 4.98 1.80
C PHE A 62 -1.45 5.81 2.01
N PHE A 63 -1.40 6.83 2.87
CA PHE A 63 -2.63 7.40 3.42
C PHE A 63 -3.04 8.72 2.77
N ALA A 64 -2.09 9.52 2.27
CA ALA A 64 -2.38 10.80 1.62
C ALA A 64 -2.40 10.71 0.08
N THR A 65 -1.89 9.62 -0.49
CA THR A 65 -1.79 9.44 -1.95
C THR A 65 -2.74 8.37 -2.45
N LEU A 66 -2.55 7.12 -2.01
CA LEU A 66 -3.33 5.98 -2.50
C LEU A 66 -4.77 5.97 -1.94
N ASN A 67 -5.00 6.68 -0.84
CA ASN A 67 -6.31 6.84 -0.19
C ASN A 67 -6.94 8.24 -0.40
N LYS A 68 -6.48 9.01 -1.40
CA LYS A 68 -7.06 10.32 -1.69
C LYS A 68 -7.03 10.64 -3.20
N ALA A 69 -8.14 11.16 -3.72
CA ALA A 69 -8.25 11.59 -5.11
C ALA A 69 -7.20 12.67 -5.44
N VAL A 70 -6.60 12.60 -6.64
CA VAL A 70 -5.46 13.44 -7.04
C VAL A 70 -5.73 14.94 -6.83
N ILE A 71 -6.92 15.41 -7.19
CA ILE A 71 -7.33 16.81 -7.08
C ILE A 71 -7.53 17.30 -5.64
N GLU A 72 -7.62 16.38 -4.67
CA GLU A 72 -7.88 16.68 -3.26
C GLU A 72 -6.62 16.51 -2.39
N ARG A 73 -5.46 16.22 -3.01
CA ARG A 73 -4.19 16.02 -2.32
C ARG A 73 -3.60 17.35 -1.90
N GLU A 74 -3.45 17.55 -0.60
CA GLU A 74 -2.82 18.73 -0.01
C GLU A 74 -2.09 18.38 1.29
N PHE A 75 -1.14 19.23 1.68
CA PHE A 75 -0.52 19.17 3.00
C PHE A 75 -1.49 19.64 4.09
N VAL A 76 -1.33 19.08 5.29
CA VAL A 76 -2.11 19.55 6.43
C VAL A 76 -1.71 20.97 6.81
N LYS A 77 -2.70 21.84 7.00
CA LYS A 77 -2.49 23.21 7.47
C LYS A 77 -2.39 23.23 8.99
N LEU A 78 -1.56 24.12 9.54
CA LEU A 78 -1.34 24.28 10.99
C LEU A 78 -2.63 24.54 11.79
N ALA A 79 -3.67 25.08 11.16
CA ALA A 79 -4.97 25.33 11.80
C ALA A 79 -5.82 24.08 12.03
N ASP A 80 -5.50 22.95 11.38
CA ASP A 80 -6.27 21.72 11.50
C ASP A 80 -5.96 21.00 12.82
N LYS A 81 -6.86 21.16 13.80
CA LYS A 81 -6.75 20.55 15.14
C LYS A 81 -7.06 19.04 15.18
N ARG A 82 -7.58 18.46 14.09
CA ARG A 82 -7.89 17.01 14.01
C ARG A 82 -6.71 16.25 13.42
N ASP A 83 -6.54 14.99 13.82
CA ASP A 83 -5.60 14.09 13.17
C ASP A 83 -6.16 13.70 11.79
N ILE A 84 -6.00 14.59 10.80
CA ILE A 84 -6.37 14.31 9.41
C ILE A 84 -5.38 13.29 8.87
N LYS A 85 -5.83 12.04 8.80
CA LYS A 85 -5.04 10.87 8.38
C LYS A 85 -4.85 10.78 6.87
N THR A 86 -5.62 11.55 6.10
CA THR A 86 -5.71 11.46 4.63
C THR A 86 -5.04 12.60 3.88
N ARG A 87 -4.20 13.39 4.57
CA ARG A 87 -3.47 14.55 4.01
C ARG A 87 -1.97 14.40 4.21
N TYR A 88 -1.19 15.08 3.36
CA TYR A 88 0.27 15.02 3.41
C TYR A 88 0.81 15.67 4.68
N ARG A 89 1.90 15.13 5.21
CA ARG A 89 2.52 15.53 6.48
C ARG A 89 4.03 15.56 6.36
N TYR A 90 4.65 16.13 7.40
CA TYR A 90 6.10 16.21 7.56
C TYR A 90 6.78 17.01 6.45
N SER A 91 6.20 18.17 6.07
CA SER A 91 6.84 19.04 5.09
C SER A 91 8.24 19.47 5.55
N GLU A 92 8.46 19.55 6.87
CA GLU A 92 9.77 19.82 7.48
C GLU A 92 10.84 18.73 7.21
N MET A 93 10.44 17.52 6.79
CA MET A 93 11.38 16.44 6.45
C MET A 93 11.86 16.50 4.99
N PHE A 94 11.27 17.36 4.16
CA PHE A 94 11.64 17.52 2.75
C PHE A 94 12.60 18.70 2.54
N LYS A 95 13.50 18.56 1.57
CA LYS A 95 14.39 19.62 1.06
C LYS A 95 13.70 20.51 0.02
N ILE A 96 12.70 19.94 -0.65
CA ILE A 96 11.95 20.56 -1.76
C ILE A 96 10.66 21.19 -1.25
N ALA A 97 10.08 22.12 -2.02
CA ALA A 97 8.82 22.77 -1.64
C ALA A 97 7.65 21.77 -1.62
N GLU A 98 6.60 22.07 -0.83
CA GLU A 98 5.39 21.24 -0.75
C GLU A 98 4.76 20.95 -2.13
N GLU A 99 4.78 21.94 -3.03
CA GLU A 99 4.29 21.80 -4.41
C GLU A 99 5.11 20.77 -5.21
N GLU A 100 6.44 20.77 -5.05
CA GLU A 100 7.33 19.80 -5.70
C GLU A 100 7.08 18.39 -5.16
N VAL A 101 6.83 18.24 -3.86
CA VAL A 101 6.41 16.96 -3.27
C VAL A 101 5.09 16.48 -3.87
N LEU A 102 4.08 17.35 -3.94
CA LEU A 102 2.79 16.97 -4.53
C LEU A 102 2.93 16.57 -6.01
N ASN A 103 3.79 17.27 -6.76
CA ASN A 103 4.08 16.94 -8.16
C ASN A 103 4.78 15.59 -8.30
N LEU A 104 5.71 15.25 -7.40
CA LEU A 104 6.37 13.95 -7.37
C LEU A 104 5.37 12.80 -7.17
N PHE A 105 4.37 12.97 -6.31
CA PHE A 105 3.37 11.94 -6.03
C PHE A 105 2.14 11.99 -6.96
N ARG A 106 2.00 13.03 -7.78
CA ARG A 106 0.85 13.25 -8.67
C ARG A 106 0.56 12.09 -9.66
N PRO A 107 1.56 11.40 -10.26
CA PRO A 107 1.30 10.30 -11.18
C PRO A 107 0.60 9.10 -10.55
N ILE A 108 0.67 8.98 -9.22
CA ILE A 108 0.18 7.82 -8.47
C ILE A 108 -1.36 7.86 -8.40
N PRO A 109 -2.08 6.79 -8.79
CA PRO A 109 -3.54 6.79 -8.83
C PRO A 109 -4.17 6.74 -7.43
N PHE A 110 -5.47 6.96 -7.38
CA PHE A 110 -6.29 6.74 -6.18
C PHE A 110 -6.89 5.33 -6.21
N LEU A 111 -6.85 4.61 -5.09
CA LEU A 111 -7.27 3.21 -4.98
C LEU A 111 -8.41 2.98 -3.96
N ASN A 112 -9.22 4.00 -3.67
CA ASN A 112 -10.42 3.90 -2.83
C ASN A 112 -10.24 3.38 -1.40
N GLY A 113 -9.00 3.31 -0.88
CA GLY A 113 -8.78 3.23 0.55
C GLY A 113 -8.96 1.88 1.24
N GLY A 114 -9.00 0.75 0.54
CA GLY A 114 -9.04 -0.58 1.20
C GLY A 114 -7.77 -0.89 2.01
N LEU A 115 -6.77 -1.49 1.38
CA LEU A 115 -5.46 -1.79 2.01
C LEU A 115 -4.79 -0.53 2.63
N PHE A 116 -5.15 0.64 2.14
CA PHE A 116 -4.59 1.93 2.52
C PHE A 116 -5.50 2.76 3.46
N GLU A 117 -6.56 2.15 4.01
CA GLU A 117 -7.33 2.81 5.08
C GLU A 117 -6.47 2.97 6.32
N CYS A 118 -6.59 4.13 6.97
CA CYS A 118 -6.00 4.31 8.28
C CYS A 118 -6.93 3.70 9.33
N LEU A 119 -6.44 2.69 10.03
CA LEU A 119 -7.20 1.95 11.03
C LEU A 119 -7.15 2.59 12.42
N ASP A 120 -6.49 3.76 12.57
CA ASP A 120 -6.55 4.50 13.82
C ASP A 120 -7.99 4.97 14.09
N LYS A 121 -8.48 4.75 15.30
CA LYS A 121 -9.79 5.26 15.74
C LYS A 121 -9.64 6.27 16.85
N GLU A 122 -10.48 7.29 16.78
CA GLU A 122 -10.66 8.25 17.86
C GLU A 122 -11.79 7.80 18.77
N GLU A 123 -11.73 8.22 20.04
CA GLU A 123 -12.75 7.92 21.05
C GLU A 123 -14.15 8.37 20.62
N SER A 124 -14.24 9.43 19.81
CA SER A 124 -15.48 9.94 19.24
C SER A 124 -16.12 9.05 18.18
N THR A 125 -15.39 8.07 17.64
CA THR A 125 -15.88 7.20 16.54
C THR A 125 -16.48 5.91 17.10
N ASP A 126 -15.72 5.18 17.92
CA ASP A 126 -16.10 3.84 18.41
C ASP A 126 -16.07 3.71 19.95
N GLY A 127 -15.99 4.83 20.68
CA GLY A 127 -15.90 4.85 22.16
C GLY A 127 -14.56 4.38 22.73
N VAL A 128 -13.62 3.95 21.90
CA VAL A 128 -12.27 3.52 22.27
C VAL A 128 -11.24 4.12 21.32
N LYS A 129 -10.21 4.78 21.87
CA LYS A 129 -9.09 5.32 21.08
C LYS A 129 -7.98 4.28 20.89
N TYR A 130 -7.60 4.02 19.64
CA TYR A 130 -6.47 3.17 19.32
C TYR A 130 -5.68 3.66 18.10
N HIS A 131 -4.37 3.41 18.11
CA HIS A 131 -3.42 3.84 17.08
C HIS A 131 -2.74 2.61 16.46
N LEU A 132 -3.40 1.98 15.48
CA LEU A 132 -2.89 0.79 14.80
C LEU A 132 -1.90 1.13 13.68
N ASP A 133 -2.03 2.28 13.03
CA ASP A 133 -1.08 2.75 12.00
C ASP A 133 -0.15 3.85 12.54
N GLY A 134 -0.18 4.08 13.86
CA GLY A 134 0.66 5.06 14.55
C GLY A 134 0.47 6.49 14.02
N PHE A 135 -0.76 6.84 13.63
CA PHE A 135 -1.14 8.19 13.25
C PHE A 135 -1.42 9.02 14.50
N SER A 136 -0.37 9.69 15.02
CA SER A 136 -0.55 10.69 16.07
C SER A 136 0.33 11.91 15.90
N ARG A 137 -0.27 13.09 16.13
CA ARG A 137 0.45 14.38 16.30
C ARG A 137 1.01 14.59 17.70
N SER A 138 0.66 13.73 18.66
CA SER A 138 1.07 13.90 20.06
C SER A 138 2.58 13.76 20.25
N ASP A 139 3.19 14.75 20.90
CA ASP A 139 4.61 14.71 21.30
C ASP A 139 4.86 13.90 22.59
N LYS A 140 3.82 13.25 23.13
CA LYS A 140 3.95 12.35 24.27
C LYS A 140 4.94 11.24 23.95
N LYS A 141 5.89 11.02 24.85
CA LYS A 141 6.89 9.98 24.76
C LYS A 141 6.64 8.87 25.79
N PHE A 142 7.10 7.67 25.48
CA PHE A 142 7.32 6.60 26.44
C PHE A 142 8.54 6.94 27.32
N PRO A 143 8.71 6.30 28.48
CA PRO A 143 9.87 6.52 29.35
C PRO A 143 11.23 6.27 28.67
N ASN A 144 11.25 5.47 27.60
CA ASN A 144 12.43 5.21 26.77
C ASN A 144 12.71 6.31 25.72
N GLY A 145 11.94 7.40 25.70
CA GLY A 145 12.11 8.53 24.78
C GLY A 145 11.38 8.42 23.44
N ASN A 146 10.81 7.26 23.11
CA ASN A 146 10.08 7.06 21.85
C ASN A 146 8.71 7.72 21.89
N LEU A 147 8.21 8.25 20.78
CA LEU A 147 6.86 8.81 20.71
C LEU A 147 5.81 7.72 20.95
N LYS A 148 4.80 8.01 21.78
CA LYS A 148 3.85 7.02 22.28
C LYS A 148 2.94 6.42 21.21
N HIS A 149 2.61 7.23 20.20
CA HIS A 149 1.59 6.92 19.21
C HIS A 149 1.96 7.40 17.80
N ARG A 150 3.23 7.75 17.58
CA ARG A 150 3.76 8.09 16.27
C ARG A 150 4.66 6.96 15.82
N GLU A 151 4.31 6.35 14.69
CA GLU A 151 5.10 5.25 14.13
C GLU A 151 6.51 5.74 13.77
N PHE A 152 7.51 4.96 14.16
CA PHE A 152 8.92 5.21 13.85
C PHE A 152 9.54 3.90 13.34
N ILE A 153 9.94 3.91 12.07
CA ILE A 153 10.59 2.77 11.43
C ILE A 153 11.95 3.25 10.92
N PRO A 154 13.06 2.73 11.45
CA PRO A 154 14.39 3.11 11.02
C PRO A 154 14.61 2.88 9.52
N ASN A 155 15.35 3.78 8.88
CA ASN A 155 15.71 3.66 7.47
C ASN A 155 16.44 2.35 7.15
N VAL A 156 17.25 1.84 8.09
CA VAL A 156 18.00 0.57 7.92
C VAL A 156 17.09 -0.63 7.64
N VAL A 157 15.84 -0.62 8.13
CA VAL A 157 14.86 -1.70 7.83
C VAL A 157 14.56 -1.77 6.33
N PHE A 158 14.53 -0.63 5.65
CA PHE A 158 14.21 -0.55 4.23
C PHE A 158 15.43 -0.70 3.35
N PHE A 159 16.59 -0.19 3.76
CA PHE A 159 17.77 -0.08 2.90
C PHE A 159 18.93 -1.00 3.27
N GLY A 160 18.88 -1.62 4.44
CA GLY A 160 19.92 -2.50 4.97
C GLY A 160 21.13 -1.74 5.50
N ASP A 161 22.07 -2.52 6.04
CA ASP A 161 23.43 -2.12 6.40
C ASP A 161 24.44 -3.15 5.83
N ASP A 162 25.70 -3.05 6.20
CA ASP A 162 26.75 -3.99 5.77
C ASP A 162 26.49 -5.46 6.16
N LYS A 163 25.59 -5.72 7.13
CA LYS A 163 25.35 -7.05 7.71
C LYS A 163 24.03 -7.64 7.28
N ASN A 164 23.00 -6.81 7.12
CA ASN A 164 21.63 -7.22 6.87
C ASN A 164 21.08 -6.50 5.66
N GLU A 165 20.46 -7.26 4.77
CA GLU A 165 19.75 -6.71 3.62
C GLU A 165 18.44 -6.02 4.05
N GLY A 166 18.14 -4.89 3.43
CA GLY A 166 16.88 -4.17 3.63
C GLY A 166 15.75 -4.65 2.73
N LEU A 167 14.52 -4.24 3.05
CA LEU A 167 13.34 -4.60 2.27
C LEU A 167 13.39 -4.14 0.80
N ILE A 168 13.90 -2.94 0.52
CA ILE A 168 13.95 -2.41 -0.86
C ILE A 168 14.93 -3.23 -1.73
N PRO A 169 16.21 -3.44 -1.33
CA PRO A 169 17.11 -4.33 -2.08
C PRO A 169 16.57 -5.75 -2.24
N LEU A 170 15.89 -6.30 -1.23
CA LEU A 170 15.25 -7.61 -1.34
C LEU A 170 14.20 -7.65 -2.46
N LEU A 171 13.32 -6.64 -2.52
CA LEU A 171 12.28 -6.55 -3.56
C LEU A 171 12.87 -6.32 -4.96
N GLU A 172 14.01 -5.65 -5.08
CA GLU A 172 14.71 -5.43 -6.35
C GLU A 172 15.26 -6.73 -6.97
N ARG A 173 15.52 -7.77 -6.17
CA ARG A 173 16.02 -9.06 -6.66
C ARG A 173 14.97 -9.87 -7.40
N TYR A 174 13.70 -9.58 -7.18
CA TYR A 174 12.60 -10.30 -7.80
C TYR A 174 12.05 -9.49 -8.96
N ASN A 175 11.83 -10.16 -10.10
CA ASN A 175 11.15 -9.54 -11.22
C ASN A 175 9.66 -9.56 -10.91
N PHE A 176 9.00 -8.42 -10.74
CA PHE A 176 7.55 -8.41 -10.54
C PHE A 176 6.90 -8.34 -11.92
N THR A 177 6.22 -9.42 -12.31
CA THR A 177 5.48 -9.52 -13.55
C THR A 177 4.04 -9.11 -13.31
N VAL A 178 3.36 -8.65 -14.36
CA VAL A 178 1.92 -8.39 -14.29
C VAL A 178 1.10 -9.37 -15.10
N GLU A 179 1.77 -10.30 -15.74
CA GLU A 179 1.16 -11.46 -16.36
C GLU A 179 1.26 -12.59 -15.34
N GLU A 180 0.13 -13.22 -15.03
CA GLU A 180 0.10 -14.46 -14.25
C GLU A 180 0.87 -15.52 -15.01
N ASN A 181 1.86 -16.13 -14.36
CA ASN A 181 2.75 -17.05 -15.05
C ASN A 181 2.00 -18.30 -15.51
N VAL A 182 2.33 -18.78 -16.71
CA VAL A 182 2.04 -20.16 -17.12
C VAL A 182 3.02 -21.08 -16.39
N PRO A 183 2.67 -22.32 -15.99
CA PRO A 183 3.49 -23.18 -15.11
C PRO A 183 4.96 -23.41 -15.50
N ASN A 184 5.37 -23.08 -16.72
CA ASN A 184 6.73 -23.25 -17.24
C ASN A 184 7.61 -21.98 -17.22
N GLU A 185 7.09 -20.81 -16.82
CA GLU A 185 7.85 -19.53 -16.76
C GLU A 185 8.18 -19.08 -15.31
N VAL A 186 8.20 -20.01 -14.36
CA VAL A 186 8.08 -19.73 -12.92
C VAL A 186 9.34 -19.16 -12.24
N GLN A 187 10.52 -19.13 -12.86
CA GLN A 187 11.73 -19.04 -12.03
C GLN A 187 12.16 -17.66 -11.48
N VAL A 188 11.59 -16.52 -11.89
CA VAL A 188 12.00 -15.21 -11.29
C VAL A 188 10.85 -14.18 -11.19
N ALA A 189 9.64 -14.50 -11.64
CA ALA A 189 8.59 -13.51 -11.86
C ALA A 189 7.47 -13.57 -10.79
N LEU A 190 7.32 -12.54 -9.94
CA LEU A 190 6.24 -12.41 -8.96
C LEU A 190 5.00 -11.80 -9.62
N ASP A 191 3.94 -12.60 -9.74
CA ASP A 191 2.65 -12.23 -10.35
C ASP A 191 1.59 -11.81 -9.29
N PRO A 192 0.43 -11.25 -9.69
CA PRO A 192 -0.58 -10.84 -8.71
C PRO A 192 -1.22 -12.00 -7.93
N GLU A 193 -1.19 -13.24 -8.42
CA GLU A 193 -1.65 -14.42 -7.69
C GLU A 193 -0.66 -14.79 -6.57
N LEU A 194 0.65 -14.76 -6.86
CA LEU A 194 1.73 -14.92 -5.89
C LEU A 194 1.68 -13.86 -4.80
N LEU A 195 1.18 -12.65 -5.08
CA LEU A 195 0.92 -11.62 -4.06
C LEU A 195 -0.15 -12.10 -3.05
N GLY A 196 -1.22 -12.73 -3.55
CA GLY A 196 -2.24 -13.36 -2.70
C GLY A 196 -1.66 -14.48 -1.84
N ASN A 197 -0.86 -15.36 -2.44
CA ASN A 197 -0.19 -16.44 -1.72
C ASN A 197 0.80 -15.93 -0.66
N VAL A 198 1.61 -14.91 -0.97
CA VAL A 198 2.51 -14.27 0.00
C VAL A 198 1.71 -13.66 1.14
N PHE A 199 0.59 -12.99 0.86
CA PHE A 199 -0.29 -12.45 1.89
C PHE A 199 -0.87 -13.55 2.79
N GLU A 200 -1.39 -14.62 2.21
CA GLU A 200 -1.95 -15.76 2.94
C GLU A 200 -0.90 -16.50 3.78
N ASN A 201 0.32 -16.67 3.25
CA ASN A 201 1.42 -17.34 3.94
C ASN A 201 1.97 -16.48 5.08
N LEU A 202 2.08 -15.16 4.89
CA LEU A 202 2.45 -14.25 5.96
C LEU A 202 1.41 -14.35 7.09
N LEU A 203 0.11 -14.28 6.79
CA LEU A 203 -0.93 -14.47 7.82
C LEU A 203 -0.82 -15.85 8.53
N GLY A 204 -0.53 -16.91 7.78
CA GLY A 204 -0.43 -18.26 8.32
C GLY A 204 0.82 -18.52 9.18
N ALA A 205 1.95 -17.89 8.84
CA ALA A 205 3.19 -18.02 9.60
C ALA A 205 3.09 -17.46 11.03
N PHE A 206 2.26 -16.43 11.24
CA PHE A 206 2.14 -15.77 12.54
C PHE A 206 1.00 -16.32 13.40
N ASN A 207 0.04 -17.02 12.82
CA ASN A 207 -1.04 -17.63 13.60
C ASN A 207 -1.30 -19.10 13.18
N PRO A 208 -0.42 -20.03 13.59
CA PRO A 208 -0.51 -21.44 13.23
C PRO A 208 -1.79 -22.10 13.74
N GLU A 209 -2.29 -21.66 14.90
CA GLU A 209 -3.48 -22.25 15.55
C GLU A 209 -4.80 -21.72 14.96
N THR A 210 -4.82 -20.52 14.36
CA THR A 210 -6.03 -19.92 13.80
C THR A 210 -5.93 -19.60 12.31
N GLN A 211 -5.10 -20.35 11.59
CA GLN A 211 -4.85 -20.18 10.15
C GLN A 211 -6.15 -20.07 9.34
N GLU A 212 -7.15 -20.91 9.63
CA GLU A 212 -8.48 -20.84 9.00
C GLU A 212 -9.36 -19.68 9.51
N SER A 213 -9.25 -19.31 10.79
CA SER A 213 -10.11 -18.28 11.40
C SER A 213 -9.68 -16.86 11.01
N ALA A 214 -8.36 -16.60 10.91
CA ALA A 214 -7.81 -15.33 10.45
C ALA A 214 -8.13 -15.09 8.95
N ARG A 215 -8.12 -16.15 8.14
CA ARG A 215 -8.57 -16.13 6.74
C ARG A 215 -10.07 -15.81 6.62
N LYS A 216 -10.92 -16.49 7.41
CA LYS A 216 -12.37 -16.25 7.43
C LYS A 216 -12.77 -14.88 7.99
N GLN A 217 -12.08 -14.36 9.01
CA GLN A 217 -12.38 -13.06 9.61
C GLN A 217 -11.92 -11.87 8.75
N SER A 218 -10.82 -12.01 8.01
CA SER A 218 -10.32 -10.94 7.13
C SER A 218 -11.01 -10.89 5.76
N GLY A 219 -11.75 -11.93 5.37
CA GLY A 219 -12.37 -12.04 4.05
C GLY A 219 -11.37 -12.02 2.89
N SER A 220 -10.08 -12.21 3.19
CA SER A 220 -8.98 -12.00 2.24
C SER A 220 -8.66 -13.29 1.49
N PHE A 221 -9.62 -13.78 0.70
CA PHE A 221 -9.39 -14.88 -0.22
C PHE A 221 -9.12 -14.33 -1.61
N TYR A 222 -8.04 -14.81 -2.23
CA TYR A 222 -7.83 -14.56 -3.65
C TYR A 222 -9.00 -15.15 -4.44
N THR A 223 -9.51 -14.40 -5.43
CA THR A 223 -10.52 -14.91 -6.35
C THR A 223 -9.81 -15.48 -7.58
N PRO A 224 -9.89 -16.79 -7.86
CA PRO A 224 -9.27 -17.41 -9.03
C PRO A 224 -9.58 -16.67 -10.34
N LYS A 225 -8.62 -16.66 -11.26
CA LYS A 225 -8.73 -15.97 -12.56
C LYS A 225 -9.96 -16.37 -13.34
N GLU A 226 -10.27 -17.66 -13.36
CA GLU A 226 -11.43 -18.22 -14.07
C GLU A 226 -12.74 -17.59 -13.58
N ILE A 227 -12.84 -17.34 -12.28
CA ILE A 227 -14.00 -16.68 -11.66
C ILE A 227 -14.02 -15.20 -12.03
N VAL A 228 -12.88 -14.51 -11.97
CA VAL A 228 -12.79 -13.08 -12.34
C VAL A 228 -13.14 -12.88 -13.81
N ALA A 229 -12.57 -13.69 -14.72
CA ALA A 229 -12.86 -13.64 -16.14
C ALA A 229 -14.36 -13.85 -16.40
N TYR A 230 -14.93 -14.92 -15.85
CA TYR A 230 -16.36 -15.19 -15.94
C TYR A 230 -17.23 -14.01 -15.44
N MET A 231 -16.89 -13.44 -14.28
CA MET A 231 -17.63 -12.31 -13.72
C MET A 231 -17.54 -11.06 -14.60
N VAL A 232 -16.38 -10.78 -15.18
CA VAL A 232 -16.18 -9.65 -16.10
C VAL A 232 -16.99 -9.87 -17.38
N ASP A 233 -16.88 -11.06 -17.98
CA ASP A 233 -17.57 -11.39 -19.22
C ASP A 233 -19.09 -11.31 -19.04
N GLU A 234 -19.66 -11.96 -18.02
CA GLU A 234 -21.10 -11.89 -17.77
C GLU A 234 -21.56 -10.47 -17.41
N SER A 235 -20.74 -9.67 -16.71
CA SER A 235 -21.06 -8.27 -16.42
C SER A 235 -21.09 -7.42 -17.69
N LEU A 236 -20.15 -7.63 -18.61
CA LEU A 236 -20.08 -6.94 -19.89
C LEU A 236 -21.22 -7.38 -20.82
N ILE A 237 -21.49 -8.68 -20.91
CA ILE A 237 -22.63 -9.24 -21.65
C ILE A 237 -23.93 -8.61 -21.17
N ALA A 238 -24.19 -8.66 -19.85
CA ALA A 238 -25.41 -8.09 -19.28
C ALA A 238 -25.52 -6.57 -19.52
N PHE A 239 -24.41 -5.84 -19.45
CA PHE A 239 -24.40 -4.41 -19.77
C PHE A 239 -24.72 -4.14 -21.25
N LEU A 240 -24.13 -4.89 -22.16
CA LEU A 240 -24.33 -4.75 -23.61
C LEU A 240 -25.75 -5.15 -24.02
N GLU A 241 -26.29 -6.25 -23.47
CA GLU A 241 -27.67 -6.68 -23.69
C GLU A 241 -28.70 -5.63 -23.23
N ASN A 242 -28.43 -4.91 -22.14
CA ASN A 242 -29.32 -3.86 -21.64
C ASN A 242 -29.15 -2.52 -22.37
N SER A 243 -27.92 -2.16 -22.74
CA SER A 243 -27.60 -0.86 -23.33
C SER A 243 -27.95 -0.78 -24.81
N LEU A 244 -27.87 -1.92 -25.50
CA LEU A 244 -28.19 -2.01 -26.90
C LEU A 244 -29.59 -2.60 -27.02
N SER A 245 -30.53 -1.77 -27.46
CA SER A 245 -31.93 -2.16 -27.70
C SER A 245 -32.00 -3.03 -28.95
N PHE A 246 -31.56 -4.28 -28.82
CA PHE A 246 -31.52 -5.23 -29.90
C PHE A 246 -32.79 -6.08 -29.96
N GLY A 247 -33.24 -6.41 -31.18
CA GLY A 247 -34.38 -7.30 -31.42
C GLY A 247 -34.07 -8.76 -31.07
N GLU A 248 -35.13 -9.57 -30.93
CA GLU A 248 -35.05 -11.00 -30.60
C GLU A 248 -34.02 -11.73 -31.50
N GLY A 249 -33.03 -12.39 -30.88
CA GLY A 249 -32.04 -13.24 -31.55
C GLY A 249 -30.58 -12.75 -31.54
N GLN A 250 -30.27 -11.56 -31.01
CA GLN A 250 -28.89 -11.03 -31.01
C GLN A 250 -28.10 -11.25 -29.70
N GLY A 251 -28.73 -11.74 -28.63
CA GLY A 251 -28.03 -12.08 -27.38
C GLY A 251 -26.98 -13.18 -27.56
N GLU A 252 -27.26 -14.14 -28.44
CA GLU A 252 -26.32 -15.22 -28.80
C GLU A 252 -25.08 -14.68 -29.53
N ALA A 253 -25.24 -13.65 -30.35
CA ALA A 253 -24.14 -12.99 -31.05
C ALA A 253 -23.24 -12.18 -30.10
N ILE A 254 -23.80 -11.61 -29.02
CA ILE A 254 -23.00 -10.94 -27.98
C ILE A 254 -22.17 -11.98 -27.24
N ARG A 255 -22.74 -13.12 -26.86
CA ARG A 255 -22.02 -14.19 -26.14
C ARG A 255 -20.85 -14.76 -26.96
N GLN A 256 -21.00 -14.90 -28.28
CA GLN A 256 -19.91 -15.31 -29.18
C GLN A 256 -18.71 -14.37 -29.20
N LEU A 257 -18.83 -13.11 -28.74
CA LEU A 257 -17.70 -12.19 -28.66
C LEU A 257 -16.78 -12.46 -27.46
N PHE A 258 -17.24 -13.27 -26.49
CA PHE A 258 -16.54 -13.58 -25.24
C PHE A 258 -16.16 -15.08 -25.13
N GLU A 259 -16.43 -15.87 -26.18
CA GLU A 259 -15.92 -17.25 -26.36
C GLU A 259 -14.55 -17.24 -27.09
#